data_AF-A0A1G7R726-F1
#
_entry.id   AF-A0A1G7R726-F1
#
_cell.length_a   1.000
_cell.length_b   1.000
_cell.length_c   1.000
_cell.angle_alpha   90.00
_cell.angle_beta   90.00
_cell.angle_gamma   90.00
#
_symmetry.space_group_name_H-M   'P 1'
#
loop_
_entity.id
_entity.type
_entity.pdbx_description
1 polymer ?
#
loop_
_entity_poly.entity_id
_entity_poly.type
_entity_poly.pdbx_seq_one_letter_code
_entity_poly.pdbx_strand_id
1 'polypeptide(L)'
;MLRDHLSESFEVSQDRFFPDLYKRCLKSGLLKQGAAAIQAEAEKMGVATSVEAVKMLAFLNLEGYRIQRGDTVAFFPCTVEISEAKKNTLVARMRKNFLEVDVVIPPYVGMGYLSRYAALIEKSSSREEQESLIAEMLKELYGEPLNLADLCVSYKLNPCIAPFYDNIVEAIKAHFLGLRRASVLTLIPCIEGVIRNLAEKVGRNIRDRIDAPSFLDVLGRVQKHYIKSVALRGIAWVPSELETVALFDQFHELLQMVESIRVFVEHAMYKHTADYDRSSQLNRHGIVHGLLSDYNTETNFYRLIVLLNGLSVASIVAGHEASLFHPEPTDEARKLASHFKSCMLSSSTITPITRL
;
A
#
# COMPACT_ATOMS: atom_id res chain seq x y z
N MET A 1 -5.25 -37.14 43.04
CA MET A 1 -4.10 -38.05 42.85
C MET A 1 -3.52 -37.76 41.47
N LEU A 2 -2.23 -37.43 41.44
CA LEU A 2 -1.29 -37.40 40.30
C LEU A 2 -1.62 -36.38 39.20
N ARG A 3 -1.04 -35.17 39.13
CA ARG A 3 0.38 -34.73 39.14
C ARG A 3 1.19 -35.29 37.95
N ASP A 4 1.88 -34.33 37.30
CA ASP A 4 3.08 -34.47 36.46
C ASP A 4 2.84 -34.85 34.98
N HIS A 5 3.39 -34.21 33.95
CA HIS A 5 4.43 -33.19 33.78
C HIS A 5 4.14 -32.45 32.46
N LEU A 6 4.40 -31.14 32.40
CA LEU A 6 5.08 -30.43 31.29
C LEU A 6 5.16 -28.95 31.68
N SER A 7 6.07 -28.68 32.61
CA SER A 7 6.68 -27.37 32.80
C SER A 7 7.76 -27.22 31.73
N GLU A 8 7.44 -26.59 30.60
CA GLU A 8 8.45 -25.96 29.77
C GLU A 8 8.47 -24.47 30.10
N SER A 9 9.47 -24.13 30.91
CA SER A 9 9.95 -22.81 31.23
C SER A 9 10.24 -22.00 29.96
N PHE A 10 9.36 -21.06 29.62
CA PHE A 10 9.71 -19.93 28.76
C PHE A 10 10.53 -18.91 29.56
N GLU A 11 11.81 -19.23 29.80
CA GLU A 11 12.80 -18.20 30.14
C GLU A 11 13.29 -17.55 28.85
N VAL A 12 12.63 -16.47 28.42
CA VAL A 12 13.18 -15.55 27.42
C VAL A 12 14.28 -14.74 28.11
N SER A 13 15.48 -15.31 28.20
CA SER A 13 16.69 -14.50 28.29
C SER A 13 16.80 -13.73 26.98
N GLN A 14 16.31 -12.48 26.96
CA GLN A 14 16.54 -11.59 25.82
C GLN A 14 18.05 -11.35 25.75
N ASP A 15 18.71 -12.02 24.82
CA ASP A 15 20.12 -11.84 24.53
C ASP A 15 20.39 -10.37 24.18
N ARG A 16 20.93 -9.62 25.14
CA ARG A 16 21.20 -8.17 25.02
C ARG A 16 22.50 -7.86 24.30
N PHE A 17 23.20 -8.87 23.78
CA PHE A 17 24.50 -8.71 23.16
C PHE A 17 24.51 -7.64 22.04
N PHE A 18 23.64 -7.75 21.03
CA PHE A 18 23.62 -6.79 19.92
C PHE A 18 23.20 -5.38 20.38
N PRO A 19 22.12 -5.18 21.16
CA PRO A 19 21.81 -3.87 21.73
C PRO A 19 22.96 -3.24 22.51
N ASP A 20 23.65 -4.02 23.34
CA ASP A 20 24.70 -3.49 24.21
C ASP A 20 25.99 -3.20 23.43
N LEU A 21 26.35 -4.06 22.47
CA LEU A 21 27.47 -3.82 21.56
C LEU A 21 27.20 -2.56 20.72
N TYR A 22 26.01 -2.41 20.13
CA TYR A 22 25.66 -1.22 19.35
C TYR A 22 25.77 0.07 20.16
N LYS A 23 25.28 0.07 21.40
CA LYS A 23 25.42 1.22 22.32
C LYS A 23 26.88 1.58 22.61
N ARG A 24 27.74 0.58 22.82
CA ARG A 24 29.19 0.79 23.00
C ARG A 24 29.83 1.35 21.74
N CYS A 25 29.48 0.82 20.57
CA CYS A 25 29.96 1.30 19.28
C CYS A 25 29.58 2.77 19.03
N LEU A 26 28.36 3.17 19.37
CA LEU A 26 27.92 4.57 19.29
C LEU A 26 28.71 5.47 20.24
N LYS A 27 28.82 5.08 21.52
CA LYS A 27 29.51 5.86 22.56
C LYS A 27 30.98 6.10 22.24
N SER A 28 31.65 5.08 21.70
CA SER A 28 33.08 5.13 21.38
C SER A 28 33.38 5.50 19.92
N GLY A 29 32.35 5.82 19.11
CA GLY A 29 32.50 6.19 17.71
C GLY A 29 33.07 5.08 16.82
N LEU A 30 32.94 3.80 17.21
CA LEU A 30 33.55 2.65 16.53
C LEU A 30 32.98 2.44 15.12
N LEU A 31 31.73 2.85 14.88
CA LEU A 31 31.10 2.76 13.56
C LEU A 31 31.85 3.58 12.49
N LYS A 32 32.57 4.64 12.90
CA LYS A 32 33.43 5.45 12.00
C LYS A 32 34.83 4.86 11.82
N GLN A 33 35.24 3.94 12.69
CA GLN A 33 36.58 3.36 12.72
C GLN A 33 36.69 2.07 11.88
N GLY A 34 35.56 1.46 11.50
CA GLY A 34 35.54 0.29 10.62
C GLY A 34 35.22 -1.02 11.32
N ALA A 35 35.09 -2.08 10.52
CA ALA A 35 34.72 -3.43 10.97
C ALA A 35 35.68 -3.98 12.04
N ALA A 36 36.99 -3.76 11.89
CA ALA A 36 38.01 -4.24 12.83
C ALA A 36 37.84 -3.66 14.24
N ALA A 37 37.44 -2.39 14.37
CA ALA A 37 37.22 -1.76 15.66
C ALA A 37 35.99 -2.34 16.38
N ILE A 38 34.94 -2.66 15.62
CA ILE A 38 33.73 -3.31 16.13
C ILE A 38 34.03 -4.76 16.53
N GLN A 39 34.78 -5.49 15.70
CA GLN A 39 35.25 -6.84 16.00
C GLN A 39 36.03 -6.89 17.32
N ALA A 40 36.99 -5.97 17.51
CA ALA A 40 37.76 -5.88 18.75
C ALA A 40 36.89 -5.57 19.98
N GLU A 41 35.82 -4.78 19.83
CA GLU A 41 34.89 -4.51 20.94
C GLU A 41 33.99 -5.71 21.25
N ALA A 42 33.56 -6.45 20.23
CA ALA A 42 32.81 -7.70 20.41
C ALA A 42 33.65 -8.77 21.11
N GLU A 43 34.94 -8.90 20.76
CA GLU A 43 35.87 -9.81 21.41
C GLU A 43 36.09 -9.49 22.90
N LYS A 44 36.13 -8.20 23.28
CA LYS A 44 36.17 -7.79 24.69
C LYS A 44 34.91 -8.19 25.47
N MET A 45 33.79 -8.39 24.78
CA MET A 45 32.57 -8.91 25.39
C MET A 45 32.58 -10.44 25.54
N GLY A 46 33.65 -11.11 25.11
CA GLY A 46 33.86 -12.56 25.29
C GLY A 46 33.02 -13.42 24.35
N VAL A 47 32.54 -12.85 23.23
CA VAL A 47 31.65 -13.54 22.29
C VAL A 47 32.32 -13.65 20.93
N ALA A 48 32.36 -14.87 20.38
CA ALA A 48 32.84 -15.09 19.02
C ALA A 48 31.85 -14.51 18.00
N THR A 49 32.31 -13.53 17.23
CA THR A 49 31.55 -12.89 16.16
C THR A 49 32.40 -12.71 14.92
N SER A 50 31.76 -12.54 13.76
CA SER A 50 32.41 -11.98 12.57
C SER A 50 31.73 -10.68 12.17
N VAL A 51 32.52 -9.63 11.94
CA VAL A 51 32.05 -8.33 11.48
C VAL A 51 32.54 -8.06 10.07
N GLU A 52 31.61 -7.71 9.17
CA GLU A 52 31.91 -7.34 7.79
C GLU A 52 31.20 -6.05 7.39
N ALA A 53 31.85 -5.22 6.57
CA ALA A 53 31.22 -4.02 6.02
C ALA A 53 30.28 -4.42 4.87
N VAL A 54 29.03 -3.94 4.91
CA VAL A 54 28.01 -4.26 3.90
C VAL A 54 27.17 -3.04 3.54
N LYS A 55 26.46 -3.13 2.42
CA LYS A 55 25.40 -2.21 2.05
C LYS A 55 24.06 -2.93 2.12
N MET A 56 23.10 -2.34 2.82
CA MET A 56 21.75 -2.86 2.97
C MET A 56 20.72 -1.89 2.38
N LEU A 57 19.48 -2.35 2.27
CA LEU A 57 18.34 -1.57 1.75
C LEU A 57 18.58 -1.07 0.32
N ALA A 58 18.28 -1.90 -0.68
CA ALA A 58 18.65 -1.69 -2.09
C ALA A 58 18.34 -0.28 -2.65
N PHE A 59 17.26 0.37 -2.20
CA PHE A 59 16.89 1.73 -2.61
C PHE A 59 17.70 2.85 -1.92
N LEU A 60 18.22 2.60 -0.72
CA LEU A 60 18.96 3.58 0.08
C LEU A 60 20.49 3.36 -0.01
N ASN A 61 20.92 2.12 -0.27
CA ASN A 61 22.32 1.67 -0.17
C ASN A 61 22.94 2.13 1.15
N LEU A 62 22.32 1.73 2.25
CA LEU A 62 22.71 2.12 3.59
C LEU A 62 23.98 1.38 4.00
N GLU A 63 25.04 2.13 4.23
CA GLU A 63 26.32 1.59 4.66
C GLU A 63 26.28 1.23 6.15
N GLY A 64 26.87 0.10 6.48
CA GLY A 64 26.96 -0.38 7.85
C GLY A 64 27.76 -1.67 7.95
N TYR A 65 27.55 -2.35 9.05
CA TYR A 65 28.27 -3.58 9.39
C TYR A 65 27.30 -4.69 9.68
N ARG A 66 27.55 -5.86 9.09
CA ARG A 66 26.87 -7.10 9.42
C ARG A 66 27.68 -7.84 10.48
N ILE A 67 27.02 -8.18 11.58
CA ILE A 67 27.62 -8.88 12.72
C ILE A 67 26.97 -10.24 12.83
N GLN A 68 27.74 -11.29 12.55
CA GLN A 68 27.31 -12.67 12.73
C GLN A 68 27.72 -13.16 14.12
N ARG A 69 26.79 -13.79 14.82
CA ARG A 69 27.04 -14.57 16.05
C ARG A 69 26.28 -15.89 15.97
N GLY A 70 27.00 -17.00 15.80
CA GLY A 70 26.37 -18.29 15.51
C GLY A 70 25.47 -18.18 14.28
N ASP A 71 24.18 -18.50 14.40
CA ASP A 71 23.17 -18.36 13.34
C ASP A 71 22.45 -17.00 13.32
N THR A 72 22.75 -16.13 14.29
CA THR A 72 22.10 -14.82 14.41
C THR A 72 22.89 -13.72 13.72
N VAL A 73 22.17 -12.82 13.07
CA VAL A 73 22.75 -11.71 12.30
C VAL A 73 22.20 -10.39 12.82
N ALA A 74 23.07 -9.42 13.04
CA ALA A 74 22.68 -8.03 13.29
C ALA A 74 23.24 -7.11 12.21
N PHE A 75 22.58 -5.96 12.01
CA PHE A 75 23.09 -4.91 11.15
C PHE A 75 23.22 -3.59 11.91
N PHE A 76 24.43 -3.04 11.94
CA PHE A 76 24.75 -1.76 12.57
C PHE A 76 24.99 -0.71 11.48
N PRO A 77 24.06 0.24 11.27
CA PRO A 77 24.22 1.28 10.26
C PRO A 77 25.31 2.29 10.67
N CYS A 78 26.07 2.81 9.71
CA CYS A 78 27.01 3.91 9.96
C CYS A 78 26.29 5.22 10.31
N THR A 79 25.07 5.41 9.79
CA THR A 79 24.16 6.51 10.07
C THR A 79 22.73 6.04 9.90
N VAL A 80 21.78 6.59 10.64
CA VAL A 80 20.34 6.39 10.41
C VAL A 80 19.68 7.60 9.75
N GLU A 81 20.44 8.67 9.55
CA GLU A 81 19.99 9.88 8.87
C GLU A 81 20.09 9.71 7.36
N ILE A 82 18.96 9.89 6.68
CA ILE A 82 18.88 9.87 5.22
C ILE A 82 19.15 11.28 4.71
N SER A 83 20.20 11.42 3.90
CA SER A 83 20.49 12.68 3.22
C SER A 83 19.38 13.04 2.24
N GLU A 84 19.13 14.35 2.03
CA GLU A 84 18.10 14.82 1.11
C GLU A 84 18.24 14.24 -0.31
N ALA A 85 19.47 14.07 -0.80
CA ALA A 85 19.75 13.49 -2.11
C ALA A 85 19.32 12.01 -2.25
N LYS A 86 19.13 11.29 -1.13
CA LYS A 86 18.67 9.90 -1.11
C LYS A 86 17.18 9.76 -0.85
N LYS A 87 16.47 10.85 -0.53
CA LYS A 87 15.02 10.82 -0.35
C LYS A 87 14.33 10.75 -1.70
N ASN A 88 13.35 9.87 -1.83
CA ASN A 88 12.42 9.87 -2.96
C ASN A 88 11.27 10.85 -2.68
N THR A 89 11.55 12.12 -2.93
CA THR A 89 10.56 13.20 -2.77
C THR A 89 9.52 13.24 -3.90
N LEU A 90 9.80 12.58 -5.03
CA LEU A 90 8.89 12.57 -6.17
C LEU A 90 7.59 11.85 -5.85
N VAL A 91 7.66 10.61 -5.35
CA VAL A 91 6.47 9.82 -4.99
C VAL A 91 5.70 10.49 -3.86
N ALA A 92 6.39 11.01 -2.84
CA ALA A 92 5.76 11.75 -1.75
C ALA A 92 5.02 13.01 -2.24
N ARG A 93 5.61 13.77 -3.18
CA ARG A 93 4.95 14.92 -3.81
C ARG A 93 3.74 14.49 -4.64
N MET A 94 3.87 13.44 -5.45
CA MET A 94 2.75 12.92 -6.23
C MET A 94 1.60 12.47 -5.33
N ARG A 95 1.88 11.78 -4.22
CA ARG A 95 0.88 11.38 -3.22
C ARG A 95 0.07 12.59 -2.74
N LYS A 96 0.74 13.70 -2.42
CA LYS A 96 0.06 14.95 -2.05
C LYS A 96 -0.82 15.47 -3.19
N ASN A 97 -0.27 15.55 -4.40
CA ASN A 97 -1.00 16.10 -5.55
C ASN A 97 -2.24 15.25 -5.92
N PHE A 98 -2.13 13.92 -5.93
CA PHE A 98 -3.27 13.04 -6.19
C PHE A 98 -4.30 13.02 -5.06
N LEU A 99 -3.87 13.21 -3.81
CA LEU A 99 -4.80 13.35 -2.68
C LEU A 99 -5.71 14.58 -2.82
N GLU A 100 -5.22 15.69 -3.39
CA GLU A 100 -6.04 16.89 -3.59
C GLU A 100 -7.27 16.63 -4.48
N VAL A 101 -7.20 15.60 -5.33
CA VAL A 101 -8.26 15.16 -6.25
C VAL A 101 -8.85 13.79 -5.89
N ASP A 102 -8.67 13.37 -4.63
CA ASP A 102 -9.22 12.13 -4.06
C ASP A 102 -8.82 10.87 -4.84
N VAL A 103 -7.54 10.77 -5.20
CA VAL A 103 -6.97 9.60 -5.90
C VAL A 103 -5.76 9.08 -5.12
N VAL A 104 -5.69 7.76 -4.93
CA VAL A 104 -4.43 7.12 -4.54
C VAL A 104 -3.50 7.04 -5.74
N ILE A 105 -2.18 7.04 -5.54
CA ILE A 105 -1.23 6.88 -6.66
C ILE A 105 -1.64 5.65 -7.49
N PRO A 106 -1.99 5.82 -8.78
CA PRO A 106 -2.43 4.71 -9.61
C PRO A 106 -1.31 3.68 -9.78
N PRO A 107 -1.49 2.44 -9.31
CA PRO A 107 -0.51 1.37 -9.55
C PRO A 107 -0.55 0.94 -11.02
N TYR A 108 0.48 0.22 -11.46
CA TYR A 108 0.61 -0.31 -12.84
C TYR A 108 0.74 0.75 -13.94
N VAL A 109 0.88 2.02 -13.57
CA VAL A 109 1.07 3.14 -14.50
C VAL A 109 2.50 3.65 -14.42
N GLY A 110 3.10 3.94 -15.58
CA GLY A 110 4.48 4.42 -15.65
C GLY A 110 4.69 5.75 -14.92
N MET A 111 5.76 5.83 -14.12
CA MET A 111 6.11 7.01 -13.31
C MET A 111 6.18 8.32 -14.11
N GLY A 112 6.66 8.28 -15.35
CA GLY A 112 6.70 9.46 -16.21
C GLY A 112 5.31 10.02 -16.54
N TYR A 113 4.33 9.14 -16.78
CA TYR A 113 2.94 9.53 -17.04
C TYR A 113 2.30 10.11 -15.77
N LEU A 114 2.46 9.44 -14.62
CA LEU A 114 1.94 9.92 -13.34
C LEU A 114 2.55 11.27 -12.93
N SER A 115 3.86 11.44 -13.13
CA SER A 115 4.55 12.69 -12.80
C SER A 115 4.06 13.86 -13.64
N ARG A 116 3.68 13.61 -14.91
CA ARG A 116 3.08 14.64 -15.77
C ARG A 116 1.73 15.10 -15.23
N TYR A 117 0.80 14.19 -14.93
CA TYR A 117 -0.50 14.56 -14.38
C TYR A 117 -0.39 15.18 -12.99
N ALA A 118 0.48 14.67 -12.12
CA ALA A 118 0.72 15.28 -10.82
C ALA A 118 1.22 16.73 -10.94
N ALA A 119 2.07 17.05 -11.92
CA ALA A 119 2.53 18.40 -12.19
C ALA A 119 1.46 19.30 -12.83
N LEU A 120 0.55 18.74 -13.63
CA LEU A 120 -0.59 19.47 -14.17
C LEU A 120 -1.56 19.85 -13.05
N ILE A 121 -1.94 18.90 -12.19
CA ILE A 121 -2.81 19.13 -11.02
C ILE A 121 -2.25 20.20 -10.09
N GLU A 122 -0.94 20.17 -9.84
CA GLU A 122 -0.25 21.15 -8.99
C GLU A 122 -0.27 22.56 -9.59
N LYS A 123 -0.26 22.68 -10.92
CA LYS A 123 -0.28 23.96 -11.64
C LYS A 123 -1.68 24.47 -11.97
N SER A 124 -2.71 23.64 -11.80
CA SER A 124 -4.08 24.01 -12.09
C SER A 124 -4.53 25.21 -11.26
N SER A 125 -5.33 26.05 -11.90
CA SER A 125 -5.82 27.31 -11.34
C SER A 125 -7.11 27.17 -10.55
N SER A 126 -7.85 26.07 -10.74
CA SER A 126 -9.12 25.80 -10.04
C SER A 126 -9.35 24.32 -9.75
N ARG A 127 -10.30 24.02 -8.85
CA ARG A 127 -10.73 22.65 -8.55
C ARG A 127 -11.42 21.99 -9.76
N GLU A 128 -12.17 22.73 -10.57
CA GLU A 128 -12.80 22.18 -11.78
C GLU A 128 -11.77 21.73 -12.83
N GLU A 129 -10.68 22.48 -12.97
CA GLU A 129 -9.57 22.11 -13.85
C GLU A 129 -8.90 20.82 -13.37
N GLN A 130 -8.63 20.72 -12.07
CA GLN A 130 -8.08 19.51 -11.44
C GLN A 130 -8.99 18.29 -11.64
N GLU A 131 -10.31 18.45 -11.44
CA GLU A 131 -11.31 17.40 -11.67
C GLU A 131 -11.39 16.98 -13.14
N SER A 132 -11.23 17.92 -14.08
CA SER A 132 -11.23 17.62 -15.51
C SER A 132 -10.00 16.81 -15.91
N LEU A 133 -8.82 17.20 -15.41
CA LEU A 133 -7.55 16.50 -15.65
C LEU A 133 -7.59 15.06 -15.13
N ILE A 134 -8.10 14.86 -13.90
CA ILE A 134 -8.17 13.52 -13.33
C ILE A 134 -9.24 12.66 -14.02
N ALA A 135 -10.36 13.25 -14.45
CA ALA A 135 -11.37 12.55 -15.23
C ALA A 135 -10.81 12.05 -16.57
N GLU A 136 -10.04 12.89 -17.27
CA GLU A 136 -9.34 12.52 -18.51
C GLU A 136 -8.37 11.37 -18.26
N MET A 137 -7.44 11.53 -17.30
CA MET A 137 -6.44 10.52 -16.96
C MET A 137 -7.07 9.16 -16.63
N LEU A 138 -8.08 9.16 -15.76
CA LEU A 138 -8.73 7.92 -15.33
C LEU A 138 -9.54 7.27 -16.46
N LYS A 139 -10.13 8.08 -17.34
CA LYS A 139 -10.82 7.57 -18.54
C LYS A 139 -9.84 6.96 -19.54
N GLU A 140 -8.66 7.54 -19.73
CA GLU A 140 -7.60 6.93 -20.57
C GLU A 140 -7.16 5.57 -20.01
N LEU A 141 -6.99 5.48 -18.69
CA LEU A 141 -6.52 4.25 -18.04
C LEU A 141 -7.59 3.16 -18.01
N TYR A 142 -8.85 3.49 -17.76
CA TYR A 142 -9.88 2.50 -17.39
C TYR A 142 -11.16 2.58 -18.22
N GLY A 143 -11.25 3.51 -19.17
CA GLY A 143 -12.45 3.69 -20.02
C GLY A 143 -12.65 2.57 -21.03
N GLU A 144 -11.58 1.92 -21.46
CA GLU A 144 -11.66 0.80 -22.40
C GLU A 144 -12.03 -0.51 -21.67
N PRO A 145 -13.05 -1.26 -22.14
CA PRO A 145 -13.47 -2.53 -21.53
C PRO A 145 -12.36 -3.55 -21.32
N LEU A 146 -11.36 -3.58 -22.22
CA LEU A 146 -10.24 -4.51 -22.11
C LEU A 146 -9.36 -4.22 -20.90
N ASN A 147 -9.07 -2.95 -20.62
CA ASN A 147 -8.21 -2.57 -19.49
C ASN A 147 -8.80 -3.04 -18.14
N LEU A 148 -10.12 -2.87 -17.95
CA LEU A 148 -10.81 -3.37 -16.76
C LEU A 148 -10.90 -4.90 -16.71
N ALA A 149 -11.06 -5.55 -17.86
CA ALA A 149 -11.10 -7.01 -17.93
C ALA A 149 -9.75 -7.65 -17.59
N ASP A 150 -8.64 -7.08 -18.04
CA ASP A 150 -7.29 -7.53 -17.72
C ASP A 150 -7.05 -7.50 -16.20
N LEU A 151 -7.45 -6.41 -15.54
CA LEU A 151 -7.40 -6.28 -14.08
C LEU A 151 -8.26 -7.34 -13.39
N CYS A 152 -9.49 -7.56 -13.85
CA CYS A 152 -10.39 -8.56 -13.30
C CYS A 152 -9.78 -9.97 -13.30
N VAL A 153 -9.10 -10.36 -14.38
CA VAL A 153 -8.43 -11.67 -14.44
C VAL A 153 -7.36 -11.77 -13.36
N SER A 154 -6.60 -10.70 -13.11
CA SER A 154 -5.62 -10.70 -12.01
C SER A 154 -6.26 -10.75 -10.62
N TYR A 155 -7.43 -10.14 -10.43
CA TYR A 155 -8.15 -10.18 -9.16
C TYR A 155 -8.58 -11.60 -8.75
N LYS A 156 -8.87 -12.49 -9.71
CA LYS A 156 -9.18 -13.90 -9.42
C LYS A 156 -8.03 -14.64 -8.75
N LEU A 157 -6.80 -14.22 -9.05
CA LEU A 157 -5.58 -14.85 -8.55
C LEU A 157 -5.18 -14.32 -7.17
N ASN A 158 -5.74 -13.18 -6.76
CA ASN A 158 -5.43 -12.53 -5.51
C ASN A 158 -6.40 -12.99 -4.40
N PRO A 159 -5.95 -13.76 -3.38
CA PRO A 159 -6.84 -14.28 -2.34
C PRO A 159 -7.55 -13.21 -1.52
N CYS A 160 -6.98 -12.00 -1.42
CA CYS A 160 -7.63 -10.90 -0.73
C CYS A 160 -8.79 -10.30 -1.52
N ILE A 161 -8.81 -10.44 -2.85
CA ILE A 161 -9.79 -9.82 -3.76
C ILE A 161 -10.75 -10.83 -4.38
N ALA A 162 -10.28 -12.04 -4.70
CA ALA A 162 -11.04 -13.08 -5.37
C ALA A 162 -12.43 -13.36 -4.76
N PRO A 163 -12.66 -13.32 -3.43
CA PRO A 163 -13.99 -13.50 -2.85
C PRO A 163 -15.03 -12.46 -3.29
N PHE A 164 -14.59 -11.30 -3.79
CA PHE A 164 -15.44 -10.20 -4.24
C PHE A 164 -15.49 -10.09 -5.77
N TYR A 165 -14.92 -11.06 -6.49
CA TYR A 165 -14.77 -11.01 -7.94
C TYR A 165 -16.10 -10.75 -8.66
N ASP A 166 -17.16 -11.48 -8.29
CA ASP A 166 -18.46 -11.34 -8.94
C ASP A 166 -19.06 -9.95 -8.71
N ASN A 167 -18.98 -9.42 -7.49
CA ASN A 167 -19.44 -8.06 -7.18
C ASN A 167 -18.64 -6.99 -7.93
N ILE A 168 -17.33 -7.16 -8.08
CA ILE A 168 -16.48 -6.25 -8.86
C ILE A 168 -16.89 -6.28 -10.34
N VAL A 169 -17.10 -7.48 -10.89
CA VAL A 169 -17.57 -7.67 -12.26
C VAL A 169 -18.96 -7.05 -12.46
N GLU A 170 -19.88 -7.20 -11.52
CA GLU A 170 -21.19 -6.55 -11.53
C GLU A 170 -21.07 -5.02 -11.48
N ALA A 171 -20.19 -4.48 -10.66
CA ALA A 171 -19.94 -3.04 -10.60
C ALA A 171 -19.43 -2.49 -11.93
N ILE A 172 -18.52 -3.21 -12.60
CA ILE A 172 -18.00 -2.84 -13.93
C ILE A 172 -19.10 -2.93 -15.00
N LYS A 173 -19.94 -3.98 -14.96
CA LYS A 173 -21.11 -4.07 -15.86
C LYS A 173 -22.06 -2.89 -15.64
N ALA A 174 -22.37 -2.57 -14.38
CA ALA A 174 -23.23 -1.45 -14.02
C ALA A 174 -22.65 -0.12 -14.53
N HIS A 175 -21.33 0.07 -14.43
CA HIS A 175 -20.64 1.23 -14.98
C HIS A 175 -20.85 1.35 -16.49
N PHE A 176 -20.56 0.28 -17.25
CA PHE A 176 -20.76 0.29 -18.70
C PHE A 176 -22.24 0.36 -19.12
N LEU A 177 -23.18 -0.06 -18.28
CA LEU A 177 -24.62 0.13 -18.51
C LEU A 177 -25.11 1.57 -18.21
N GLY A 178 -24.24 2.44 -17.69
CA GLY A 178 -24.61 3.80 -17.25
C GLY A 178 -25.30 3.86 -15.87
N LEU A 179 -25.32 2.74 -15.13
CA LEU A 179 -25.89 2.64 -13.78
C LEU A 179 -24.90 3.15 -12.71
N ARG A 180 -24.52 4.43 -12.82
CA ARG A 180 -23.39 5.03 -12.08
C ARG A 180 -23.50 4.95 -10.55
N ARG A 181 -24.72 5.01 -9.98
CA ARG A 181 -24.90 4.84 -8.53
C ARG A 181 -24.57 3.43 -8.09
N ALA A 182 -25.06 2.44 -8.83
CA ALA A 182 -24.84 1.03 -8.53
C ALA A 182 -23.35 0.68 -8.67
N SER A 183 -22.67 1.15 -9.72
CA SER A 183 -21.24 0.86 -9.91
C SER A 183 -20.37 1.34 -8.75
N VAL A 184 -20.62 2.56 -8.24
CA VAL A 184 -19.89 3.10 -7.08
C VAL A 184 -20.27 2.38 -5.79
N LEU A 185 -21.57 2.22 -5.51
CA LEU A 185 -22.05 1.60 -4.28
C LEU A 185 -21.62 0.13 -4.14
N THR A 186 -21.54 -0.61 -5.23
CA THR A 186 -21.12 -2.02 -5.21
C THR A 186 -19.62 -2.17 -4.89
N LEU A 187 -18.76 -1.22 -5.28
CA LEU A 187 -17.32 -1.30 -5.03
C LEU A 187 -16.93 -1.01 -3.58
N ILE A 188 -17.66 -0.12 -2.87
CA ILE A 188 -17.37 0.23 -1.48
C ILE A 188 -17.29 -1.00 -0.54
N PRO A 189 -18.30 -1.90 -0.49
CA PRO A 189 -18.22 -3.09 0.37
C PRO A 189 -17.16 -4.08 -0.11
N CYS A 190 -16.84 -4.13 -1.41
CA CYS A 190 -15.73 -4.94 -1.92
C CYS A 190 -14.40 -4.45 -1.34
N ILE A 191 -14.15 -3.14 -1.39
CA ILE A 191 -12.96 -2.51 -0.80
C ILE A 191 -12.86 -2.80 0.71
N GLU A 192 -13.95 -2.65 1.46
CA GLU A 192 -14.00 -3.02 2.88
C GLU A 192 -13.73 -4.52 3.10
N GLY A 193 -14.20 -5.38 2.21
CA GLY A 193 -13.92 -6.80 2.23
C GLY A 193 -12.45 -7.13 1.99
N VAL A 194 -11.82 -6.50 1.00
CA VAL A 194 -10.40 -6.70 0.68
C VAL A 194 -9.51 -6.33 1.86
N ILE A 195 -9.79 -5.22 2.55
CA ILE A 195 -9.00 -4.81 3.71
C ILE A 195 -9.21 -5.75 4.92
N ARG A 196 -10.39 -6.39 5.08
CA ARG A 196 -10.57 -7.48 6.07
C ARG A 196 -9.66 -8.66 5.77
N ASN A 197 -9.64 -9.12 4.52
CA ASN A 197 -8.78 -10.23 4.11
C ASN A 197 -7.28 -9.88 4.24
N LEU A 198 -6.91 -8.62 3.98
CA LEU A 198 -5.54 -8.13 4.24
C LEU A 198 -5.20 -8.17 5.73
N ALA A 199 -6.14 -7.83 6.60
CA ALA A 199 -5.94 -7.87 8.05
C ALA A 199 -5.58 -9.29 8.52
N GLU A 200 -6.34 -10.28 8.07
CA GLU A 200 -6.07 -11.69 8.37
C GLU A 200 -4.67 -12.11 7.89
N LYS A 201 -4.29 -11.70 6.67
CA LYS A 201 -2.97 -11.99 6.08
C LYS A 201 -1.81 -11.44 6.91
N VAL A 202 -1.99 -10.29 7.56
CA VAL A 202 -0.98 -9.69 8.46
C VAL A 202 -1.19 -10.05 9.95
N GLY A 203 -1.93 -11.12 10.22
CA GLY A 203 -2.13 -11.67 11.56
C GLY A 203 -2.99 -10.80 12.47
N ARG A 204 -3.89 -9.98 11.90
CA ARG A 204 -4.83 -9.16 12.65
C ARG A 204 -6.25 -9.65 12.43
N ASN A 205 -6.89 -10.06 13.52
CA ASN A 205 -8.33 -10.29 13.52
C ASN A 205 -9.06 -8.95 13.66
N ILE A 206 -9.77 -8.55 12.60
CA ILE A 206 -10.73 -7.46 12.66
C ILE A 206 -12.11 -8.12 12.63
N ARG A 207 -12.96 -7.76 13.59
CA ARG A 207 -14.36 -8.18 13.61
C ARG A 207 -15.08 -7.70 12.34
N ASP A 208 -16.36 -7.99 12.18
CA ASP A 208 -17.15 -7.63 10.98
C ASP A 208 -17.19 -6.13 10.63
N ARG A 209 -16.66 -5.23 11.47
CA ARG A 209 -16.64 -3.78 11.27
C ARG A 209 -15.26 -3.25 10.94
N ILE A 210 -15.19 -2.44 9.88
CA ILE A 210 -14.03 -1.61 9.56
C ILE A 210 -14.36 -0.15 9.80
N ASP A 211 -13.63 0.46 10.73
CA ASP A 211 -13.57 1.90 10.92
C ASP A 211 -12.21 2.44 10.44
N ALA A 212 -12.06 3.77 10.42
CA ALA A 212 -10.84 4.42 9.96
C ALA A 212 -9.60 3.93 10.74
N PRO A 213 -9.58 3.92 12.09
CA PRO A 213 -8.43 3.44 12.85
C PRO A 213 -8.06 1.99 12.53
N SER A 214 -9.05 1.11 12.35
CA SER A 214 -8.79 -0.27 11.97
C SER A 214 -8.18 -0.36 10.59
N PHE A 215 -8.72 0.35 9.59
CA PHE A 215 -8.16 0.40 8.24
C PHE A 215 -6.68 0.86 8.26
N LEU A 216 -6.40 1.98 8.94
CA LEU A 216 -5.05 2.57 9.01
C LEU A 216 -4.04 1.64 9.71
N ASP A 217 -4.45 0.94 10.78
CA ASP A 217 -3.56 -0.04 11.43
C ASP A 217 -3.30 -1.28 10.56
N VAL A 218 -4.25 -1.74 9.74
CA VAL A 218 -3.97 -2.82 8.76
C VAL A 218 -2.88 -2.40 7.79
N LEU A 219 -2.99 -1.22 7.19
CA LEU A 219 -1.98 -0.72 6.24
C LEU A 219 -0.62 -0.55 6.92
N GLY A 220 -0.59 -0.05 8.17
CA GLY A 220 0.63 0.02 8.97
C GLY A 220 1.26 -1.35 9.23
N ARG A 221 0.45 -2.39 9.45
CA ARG A 221 0.93 -3.78 9.60
C ARG A 221 1.44 -4.37 8.29
N VAL A 222 0.78 -4.09 7.17
CA VAL A 222 1.24 -4.46 5.82
C VAL A 222 2.65 -3.90 5.58
N GLN A 223 2.86 -2.61 5.84
CA GLN A 223 4.17 -1.96 5.68
C GLN A 223 5.22 -2.58 6.62
N LYS A 224 4.89 -2.79 7.90
CA LYS A 224 5.79 -3.44 8.88
C LYS A 224 6.12 -4.89 8.49
N HIS A 225 5.17 -5.64 7.97
CA HIS A 225 5.38 -7.00 7.50
C HIS A 225 6.42 -7.02 6.38
N TYR A 226 6.31 -6.12 5.40
CA TYR A 226 7.29 -5.99 4.32
C TYR A 226 8.68 -5.61 4.83
N ILE A 227 8.77 -4.62 5.72
CA ILE A 227 10.05 -4.18 6.31
C ILE A 227 10.78 -5.38 6.94
N LYS A 228 10.07 -6.17 7.74
CA LYS A 228 10.67 -7.33 8.45
C LYS A 228 10.95 -8.52 7.53
N SER A 229 10.00 -8.86 6.68
CA SER A 229 10.03 -10.12 5.91
C SER A 229 10.80 -10.00 4.59
N VAL A 230 10.93 -8.78 4.06
CA VAL A 230 11.57 -8.50 2.77
C VAL A 230 12.80 -7.61 2.96
N ALA A 231 12.63 -6.39 3.48
CA ALA A 231 13.73 -5.41 3.51
C ALA A 231 14.85 -5.78 4.51
N LEU A 232 14.48 -6.40 5.63
CA LEU A 232 15.40 -6.83 6.70
C LEU A 232 15.47 -8.36 6.80
N ARG A 233 15.15 -9.06 5.70
CA ARG A 233 15.13 -10.53 5.68
C ARG A 233 16.46 -11.12 6.16
N GLY A 234 16.38 -12.03 7.12
CA GLY A 234 17.57 -12.72 7.66
C GLY A 234 18.38 -11.91 8.66
N ILE A 235 17.91 -10.71 9.07
CA ILE A 235 18.53 -9.93 10.14
C ILE A 235 17.69 -10.08 11.41
N ALA A 236 18.31 -10.65 12.44
CA ALA A 236 17.67 -10.87 13.75
C ALA A 236 17.60 -9.59 14.60
N TRP A 237 18.52 -8.64 14.38
CA TRP A 237 18.55 -7.39 15.12
C TRP A 237 19.01 -6.19 14.30
N VAL A 238 18.27 -5.09 14.41
CA VAL A 238 18.64 -3.75 13.92
C VAL A 238 18.28 -2.70 14.98
N PRO A 239 18.85 -1.49 14.91
CA PRO A 239 18.35 -0.35 15.67
C PRO A 239 16.87 -0.08 15.33
N SER A 240 16.08 0.30 16.32
CA SER A 240 14.62 0.50 16.18
C SER A 240 14.23 1.50 15.09
N GLU A 241 15.11 2.47 14.82
CA GLU A 241 14.96 3.49 13.78
C GLU A 241 14.84 2.86 12.39
N LEU A 242 15.55 1.75 12.15
CA LEU A 242 15.51 0.99 10.89
C LEU A 242 14.28 0.10 10.74
N GLU A 243 13.42 -0.03 11.76
CA GLU A 243 12.18 -0.81 11.66
C GLU A 243 10.93 0.06 11.43
N THR A 244 11.12 1.38 11.26
CA THR A 244 10.00 2.32 11.19
C THR A 244 9.49 2.51 9.77
N VAL A 245 8.16 2.56 9.63
CA VAL A 245 7.51 2.97 8.36
C VAL A 245 7.95 4.38 7.95
N ALA A 246 8.12 5.28 8.93
CA ALA A 246 8.55 6.66 8.69
C ALA A 246 9.95 6.77 8.04
N LEU A 247 10.86 5.85 8.33
CA LEU A 247 12.15 5.79 7.63
C LEU A 247 11.95 5.39 6.17
N PHE A 248 11.21 4.31 5.93
CA PHE A 248 11.01 3.77 4.59
C PHE A 248 10.14 4.67 3.70
N ASP A 249 9.19 5.42 4.25
CA ASP A 249 8.38 6.39 3.51
C ASP A 249 9.22 7.53 2.90
N GLN A 250 10.48 7.69 3.30
CA GLN A 250 11.38 8.68 2.72
C GLN A 250 11.98 8.24 1.38
N PHE A 251 12.01 6.96 1.05
CA PHE A 251 12.75 6.47 -0.13
C PHE A 251 12.16 5.24 -0.83
N HIS A 252 11.33 4.44 -0.15
CA HIS A 252 10.90 3.14 -0.65
C HIS A 252 9.54 3.23 -1.37
N GLU A 253 9.57 3.19 -2.69
CA GLU A 253 8.41 3.46 -3.56
C GLU A 253 7.18 2.58 -3.25
N LEU A 254 7.35 1.27 -3.08
CA LEU A 254 6.22 0.38 -2.75
C LEU A 254 5.55 0.72 -1.41
N LEU A 255 6.32 1.15 -0.41
CA LEU A 255 5.78 1.52 0.90
C LEU A 255 5.13 2.91 0.83
N GLN A 256 5.66 3.81 0.00
CA GLN A 256 5.04 5.10 -0.30
C GLN A 256 3.71 4.95 -1.07
N MET A 257 3.57 3.91 -1.91
CA MET A 257 2.29 3.58 -2.56
C MET A 257 1.24 3.10 -1.55
N VAL A 258 1.61 2.21 -0.62
CA VAL A 258 0.69 1.80 0.47
C VAL A 258 0.35 3.00 1.36
N GLU A 259 1.31 3.89 1.60
CA GLU A 259 1.07 5.14 2.33
C GLU A 259 0.09 6.06 1.58
N SER A 260 0.09 6.06 0.24
CA SER A 260 -0.93 6.80 -0.53
C SER A 260 -2.35 6.32 -0.24
N ILE A 261 -2.54 5.02 -0.01
CA ILE A 261 -3.84 4.47 0.38
C ILE A 261 -4.20 4.94 1.79
N ARG A 262 -3.24 4.89 2.71
CA ARG A 262 -3.43 5.29 4.10
C ARG A 262 -3.90 6.74 4.21
N VAL A 263 -3.20 7.65 3.54
CA VAL A 263 -3.51 9.09 3.53
C VAL A 263 -4.86 9.36 2.85
N PHE A 264 -5.20 8.65 1.76
CA PHE A 264 -6.51 8.76 1.11
C PHE A 264 -7.66 8.29 2.02
N VAL A 265 -7.48 7.16 2.70
CA VAL A 265 -8.48 6.65 3.66
C VAL A 265 -8.70 7.67 4.77
N GLU A 266 -7.62 8.19 5.36
CA GLU A 266 -7.68 9.12 6.49
C GLU A 266 -8.31 10.47 6.13
N HIS A 267 -7.95 11.04 4.98
CA HIS A 267 -8.31 12.41 4.62
C HIS A 267 -9.42 12.55 3.57
N ALA A 268 -9.89 11.44 2.99
CA ALA A 268 -11.00 11.45 2.05
C ALA A 268 -12.07 10.42 2.42
N MET A 269 -11.86 9.14 2.09
CA MET A 269 -12.91 8.12 2.12
C MET A 269 -13.52 7.91 3.51
N TYR A 270 -12.72 7.96 4.57
CA TYR A 270 -13.17 7.79 5.96
C TYR A 270 -13.13 9.09 6.78
N LYS A 271 -12.85 10.23 6.16
CA LYS A 271 -12.94 11.53 6.84
C LYS A 271 -14.37 11.73 7.37
N HIS A 272 -14.50 12.38 8.51
CA HIS A 272 -15.83 12.71 9.04
C HIS A 272 -16.58 13.57 8.01
N THR A 273 -17.83 13.21 7.68
CA THR A 273 -18.56 13.82 6.55
C THR A 273 -18.73 15.33 6.69
N ALA A 274 -18.86 15.85 7.91
CA ALA A 274 -18.94 17.29 8.15
C ALA A 274 -17.66 18.06 7.79
N ASP A 275 -16.51 17.38 7.78
CA ASP A 275 -15.20 17.99 7.50
C ASP A 275 -14.74 17.70 6.05
N TYR A 276 -15.56 16.99 5.26
CA TYR A 276 -15.22 16.58 3.91
C TYR A 276 -15.82 17.53 2.88
N ASP A 277 -14.96 18.33 2.23
CA ASP A 277 -15.31 19.45 1.36
C ASP A 277 -14.87 19.25 -0.10
N ARG A 278 -14.60 18.00 -0.50
CA ARG A 278 -14.06 17.68 -1.82
C ARG A 278 -15.17 17.50 -2.87
N SER A 279 -14.88 17.95 -4.09
CA SER A 279 -15.76 17.87 -5.27
C SER A 279 -16.17 16.46 -5.64
N SER A 280 -15.33 15.47 -5.35
CA SER A 280 -15.63 14.08 -5.69
C SER A 280 -16.81 13.51 -4.90
N GLN A 281 -17.16 14.05 -3.72
CA GLN A 281 -18.17 13.45 -2.84
C GLN A 281 -17.88 11.96 -2.47
N LEU A 282 -16.63 11.50 -2.62
CA LEU A 282 -16.23 10.10 -2.41
C LEU A 282 -15.96 9.78 -0.92
N ASN A 283 -16.95 10.08 -0.08
CA ASN A 283 -16.91 9.82 1.36
C ASN A 283 -17.80 8.61 1.71
N ARG A 284 -17.22 7.57 2.30
CA ARG A 284 -17.91 6.30 2.58
C ARG A 284 -19.14 6.49 3.47
N HIS A 285 -19.02 7.27 4.55
CA HIS A 285 -20.14 7.48 5.47
C HIS A 285 -21.26 8.26 4.79
N GLY A 286 -20.92 9.37 4.12
CA GLY A 286 -21.88 10.20 3.41
C GLY A 286 -22.62 9.46 2.30
N ILE A 287 -21.93 8.61 1.53
CA ILE A 287 -22.54 7.80 0.47
C ILE A 287 -23.48 6.74 1.07
N VAL A 288 -23.01 5.92 2.00
CA VAL A 288 -23.77 4.76 2.51
C VAL A 288 -25.00 5.20 3.31
N HIS A 289 -24.95 6.36 3.97
CA HIS A 289 -26.08 6.90 4.73
C HIS A 289 -26.94 7.90 3.94
N GLY A 290 -26.68 8.08 2.64
CA GLY A 290 -27.49 8.94 1.77
C GLY A 290 -27.38 10.44 2.07
N LEU A 291 -26.29 10.88 2.71
CA LEU A 291 -26.01 12.29 2.99
C LEU A 291 -25.41 13.01 1.77
N LEU A 292 -24.86 12.26 0.82
CA LEU A 292 -24.27 12.75 -0.43
C LEU A 292 -25.03 12.17 -1.62
N SER A 293 -25.38 13.02 -2.60
CA SER A 293 -26.22 12.64 -3.75
C SER A 293 -25.50 12.60 -5.09
N ASP A 294 -24.36 13.29 -5.21
CA ASP A 294 -23.71 13.52 -6.51
C ASP A 294 -22.40 12.73 -6.67
N TYR A 295 -22.18 11.72 -5.83
CA TYR A 295 -21.04 10.80 -5.93
C TYR A 295 -21.08 9.91 -7.20
N ASN A 296 -22.17 9.92 -7.95
CA ASN A 296 -22.46 8.98 -9.03
C ASN A 296 -21.82 9.38 -10.38
N THR A 297 -20.52 9.67 -10.36
CA THR A 297 -19.72 10.04 -11.54
C THR A 297 -18.91 8.84 -12.06
N GLU A 298 -18.60 8.83 -13.36
CA GLU A 298 -17.69 7.83 -13.94
C GLU A 298 -16.29 7.94 -13.32
N THR A 299 -15.83 9.17 -13.08
CA THR A 299 -14.55 9.43 -12.41
C THR A 299 -14.49 8.74 -11.05
N ASN A 300 -15.53 8.83 -10.22
CA ASN A 300 -15.56 8.16 -8.92
C ASN A 300 -15.54 6.64 -9.00
N PHE A 301 -16.19 6.05 -10.00
CA PHE A 301 -16.04 4.63 -10.26
C PHE A 301 -14.57 4.28 -10.52
N TYR A 302 -13.89 5.04 -11.39
CA TYR A 302 -12.46 4.82 -11.65
C TYR A 302 -11.57 5.09 -10.43
N ARG A 303 -11.88 6.08 -9.58
CA ARG A 303 -11.18 6.30 -8.30
C ARG A 303 -11.22 5.05 -7.41
N LEU A 304 -12.37 4.38 -7.34
CA LEU A 304 -12.51 3.14 -6.58
C LEU A 304 -11.79 1.95 -7.23
N ILE A 305 -11.75 1.87 -8.57
CA ILE A 305 -10.90 0.89 -9.29
C ILE A 305 -9.42 1.12 -8.96
N VAL A 306 -8.96 2.38 -8.96
CA VAL A 306 -7.58 2.74 -8.58
C VAL A 306 -7.28 2.34 -7.15
N LEU A 307 -8.20 2.57 -6.21
CA LEU A 307 -8.07 2.11 -4.82
C LEU A 307 -8.00 0.57 -4.73
N LEU A 308 -8.86 -0.14 -5.46
CA LEU A 308 -8.86 -1.61 -5.50
C LEU A 308 -7.53 -2.15 -6.04
N ASN A 309 -6.99 -1.53 -7.09
CA ASN A 309 -5.65 -1.84 -7.59
C ASN A 309 -4.56 -1.56 -6.54
N GLY A 310 -4.68 -0.45 -5.80
CA GLY A 310 -3.78 -0.12 -4.71
C GLY A 310 -3.80 -1.19 -3.61
N LEU A 311 -4.97 -1.71 -3.27
CA LEU A 311 -5.13 -2.81 -2.33
C LEU A 311 -4.57 -4.14 -2.88
N SER A 312 -4.64 -4.36 -4.20
CA SER A 312 -3.94 -5.48 -4.84
C SER A 312 -2.42 -5.38 -4.62
N VAL A 313 -1.82 -4.22 -4.82
CA VAL A 313 -0.40 -3.98 -4.50
C VAL A 313 -0.13 -4.15 -3.00
N ALA A 314 -1.02 -3.65 -2.13
CA ALA A 314 -0.88 -3.85 -0.68
C ALA A 314 -0.88 -5.34 -0.29
N SER A 315 -1.62 -6.19 -1.00
CA SER A 315 -1.58 -7.65 -0.79
C SER A 315 -0.23 -8.26 -1.15
N ILE A 316 0.42 -7.75 -2.21
CA ILE A 316 1.77 -8.16 -2.62
C ILE A 316 2.78 -7.75 -1.54
N VAL A 317 2.68 -6.52 -1.05
CA VAL A 317 3.49 -6.00 0.06
C VAL A 317 3.27 -6.82 1.34
N ALA A 318 2.07 -7.36 1.54
CA ALA A 318 1.74 -8.29 2.63
C ALA A 318 2.24 -9.74 2.39
N GLY A 319 2.98 -10.01 1.31
CA GLY A 319 3.53 -11.33 0.99
C GLY A 319 2.61 -12.20 0.13
N HIS A 320 1.78 -11.62 -0.73
CA HIS A 320 1.15 -12.35 -1.83
C HIS A 320 2.09 -12.36 -3.04
N GLU A 321 2.32 -13.52 -3.64
CA GLU A 321 3.18 -13.66 -4.82
C GLU A 321 2.39 -13.30 -6.08
N ALA A 322 2.62 -12.10 -6.61
CA ALA A 322 2.06 -11.64 -7.88
C ALA A 322 2.94 -10.59 -8.54
N SER A 323 2.66 -10.28 -9.81
CA SER A 323 3.36 -9.24 -10.57
C SER A 323 3.01 -7.83 -10.08
N LEU A 324 4.01 -6.95 -10.05
CA LEU A 324 3.83 -5.50 -9.84
C LEU A 324 3.57 -4.74 -11.15
N PHE A 325 3.53 -5.43 -12.28
CA PHE A 325 3.20 -4.87 -13.58
C PHE A 325 1.72 -5.09 -13.92
N HIS A 326 1.21 -4.27 -14.84
CA HIS A 326 -0.14 -4.45 -15.37
C HIS A 326 -0.29 -5.87 -15.95
N PRO A 327 -1.41 -6.57 -15.69
CA PRO A 327 -1.65 -7.88 -16.29
C PRO A 327 -1.67 -7.80 -17.82
N GLU A 328 -1.13 -8.84 -18.46
CA GLU A 328 -1.18 -8.95 -19.93
C GLU A 328 -2.57 -9.39 -20.40
N PRO A 329 -3.03 -8.92 -21.58
CA PRO A 329 -4.31 -9.33 -22.13
C PRO A 329 -4.38 -10.83 -22.44
N THR A 330 -5.24 -11.55 -21.72
CA THR A 330 -5.51 -12.98 -21.92
C THR A 330 -6.76 -13.22 -22.77
N ASP A 331 -6.98 -14.45 -23.25
CA ASP A 331 -8.22 -14.82 -23.93
C ASP A 331 -9.44 -14.73 -23.01
N GLU A 332 -9.25 -15.01 -21.72
CA GLU A 332 -10.29 -14.83 -20.70
C GLU A 332 -10.65 -13.34 -20.56
N ALA A 333 -9.65 -12.47 -20.48
CA ALA A 333 -9.86 -11.03 -20.42
C ALA A 333 -10.56 -10.52 -21.69
N ARG A 334 -10.15 -10.98 -22.88
CA ARG A 334 -10.82 -10.62 -24.16
C ARG A 334 -12.29 -11.03 -24.19
N LYS A 335 -12.64 -12.21 -23.66
CA LYS A 335 -14.05 -12.66 -23.54
C LYS A 335 -14.83 -11.78 -22.57
N LEU A 336 -14.27 -11.49 -21.40
CA LEU A 336 -14.90 -10.61 -20.41
C LEU A 336 -15.06 -9.17 -20.93
N ALA A 337 -14.05 -8.64 -21.63
CA ALA A 337 -14.08 -7.35 -22.29
C ALA A 337 -15.19 -7.26 -23.36
N SER A 338 -15.39 -8.35 -24.12
CA SER A 338 -16.50 -8.43 -25.09
C SER A 338 -17.85 -8.32 -24.41
N HIS A 339 -18.00 -8.93 -23.23
CA HIS A 339 -19.22 -8.79 -22.43
C HIS A 339 -19.39 -7.37 -21.88
N PHE A 340 -18.35 -6.74 -21.32
CA PHE A 340 -18.38 -5.34 -20.91
C PHE A 340 -18.72 -4.39 -22.07
N LYS A 341 -18.17 -4.65 -23.26
CA LYS A 341 -18.49 -3.89 -24.47
C LYS A 341 -19.96 -4.05 -24.86
N SER A 342 -20.55 -5.23 -24.70
CA SER A 342 -21.99 -5.43 -24.94
C SER A 342 -22.86 -4.62 -23.97
N CYS A 343 -22.46 -4.52 -22.69
CA CYS A 343 -23.11 -3.63 -21.72
C CYS A 343 -23.03 -2.16 -22.16
N MET A 344 -21.85 -1.72 -22.59
CA MET A 344 -21.61 -0.36 -23.09
C MET A 344 -22.50 -0.02 -24.29
N LEU A 345 -22.60 -0.93 -25.25
CA LEU A 345 -23.48 -0.77 -26.42
C LEU A 345 -24.97 -0.85 -26.08
N SER A 346 -25.33 -1.49 -24.97
CA SER A 346 -26.72 -1.54 -24.49
C SER A 346 -27.12 -0.25 -23.78
N SER A 347 -26.17 0.45 -23.12
CA SER A 347 -26.44 1.72 -22.42
C SER A 347 -27.02 2.81 -23.34
N SER A 348 -26.59 2.85 -24.60
CA SER A 348 -27.08 3.80 -25.62
C SER A 348 -28.52 3.52 -26.09
N THR A 349 -29.10 2.38 -25.69
CA THR A 349 -30.51 2.04 -25.94
C THR A 349 -31.41 2.30 -24.72
N ILE A 350 -30.85 2.56 -23.54
CA ILE A 350 -31.60 2.88 -22.33
C ILE A 350 -31.94 4.37 -22.37
N THR A 351 -33.18 4.71 -22.72
CA THR A 351 -33.68 6.08 -22.59
C THR A 351 -33.59 6.48 -21.11
N PRO A 352 -32.98 7.62 -20.76
CA PRO A 352 -33.02 8.11 -19.39
C PRO A 352 -34.47 8.24 -18.97
N ILE A 353 -34.86 7.64 -17.84
CA ILE A 353 -36.12 8.00 -17.20
C ILE A 353 -35.95 9.46 -16.79
N THR A 354 -36.47 10.37 -17.61
CA THR A 354 -36.63 11.78 -17.26
C THR A 354 -37.43 11.80 -15.97
N ARG A 355 -36.86 12.39 -14.92
CA ARG A 355 -37.53 12.53 -13.63
C ARG A 355 -38.91 13.16 -13.87
N LEU A 356 -39.96 12.43 -13.49
CA LEU A 356 -41.32 12.96 -13.36
C LEU A 356 -41.39 13.97 -12.21
#